data_AF-A0ABD0R253-F1
#
_entry.id   AF-A0ABD0R253-F1
#
_cell.length_a   1.000
_cell.length_b   1.000
_cell.length_c   1.000
_cell.angle_alpha   90.00
_cell.angle_beta   90.00
_cell.angle_gamma   90.00
#
_symmetry.space_group_name_H-M   'P 1'
#
loop_
_entity.id
_entity.type
_entity.pdbx_description
1 polymer ?
#
loop_
_entity_poly.entity_id
_entity_poly.type
_entity_poly.pdbx_seq_one_letter_code
_entity_poly.pdbx_strand_id
1 'polypeptide(L)' 'ALFDYDKTADCGFLSQAVGFKFGDVLHVLDCGDEEWWQACRVSPQGDEEEVGFIPSKR' A
#
# COMPACT_ATOMS: atom_id res chain seq x y z
N ALA A 1 -0.82 -6.71 -5.99
CA ALA A 1 0.52 -6.72 -5.41
C ALA A 1 1.18 -8.06 -5.66
N LEU A 2 2.51 -8.08 -5.83
CA LEU A 2 3.29 -9.29 -6.11
C LEU A 2 4.11 -9.79 -4.90
N PHE A 3 3.95 -9.15 -3.75
CA PHE A 3 4.60 -9.50 -2.50
C PHE A 3 3.73 -9.03 -1.32
N ASP A 4 4.12 -9.42 -0.12
CA ASP A 4 3.49 -8.99 1.13
C ASP A 4 4.24 -7.79 1.72
N TYR A 5 3.50 -6.80 2.22
CA TYR A 5 4.04 -5.70 2.99
C TYR A 5 3.33 -5.59 4.34
N ASP A 6 4.09 -5.81 5.42
CA ASP A 6 3.62 -5.66 6.79
C ASP A 6 4.03 -4.29 7.34
N LYS A 7 3.07 -3.37 7.39
CA LYS A 7 3.27 -2.01 7.91
C LYS A 7 3.70 -1.97 9.39
N THR A 8 3.50 -3.04 10.15
CA THR A 8 3.89 -3.08 11.57
C THR A 8 5.37 -3.36 11.76
N ALA A 9 6.03 -3.93 10.74
CA ALA A 9 7.46 -4.24 10.77
C ALA A 9 8.34 -2.98 10.84
N ASP A 10 7.84 -1.84 10.33
CA ASP A 10 8.59 -0.59 10.24
C ASP A 10 8.46 0.31 11.49
N CYS A 11 7.96 -0.21 12.61
CA CYS A 11 7.79 0.51 13.89
C CYS A 11 7.07 1.87 13.79
N GLY A 12 6.22 2.06 12.77
CA GLY A 12 5.51 3.33 12.55
C GLY A 12 6.31 4.39 11.79
N PHE A 13 7.33 4.00 11.03
CA PHE A 13 8.07 4.87 10.09
C PHE A 13 7.14 5.78 9.28
N LEU A 14 6.01 5.22 8.81
CA LEU A 14 4.87 5.96 8.30
C LEU A 14 3.61 5.51 9.04
N SER A 15 3.03 6.38 9.85
CA SER A 15 1.80 6.11 10.60
C SER A 15 0.60 5.80 9.69
N GLN A 16 0.64 6.29 8.44
CA GLN A 16 -0.36 6.10 7.40
C GLN A 16 0.05 5.03 6.36
N ALA A 17 1.05 4.21 6.64
CA ALA A 17 1.36 3.09 5.76
C ALA A 17 0.19 2.10 5.70
N VAL A 18 -0.06 1.53 4.53
CA VAL A 18 -1.09 0.51 4.31
C VAL A 18 -0.40 -0.82 4.06
N GLY A 19 -0.75 -1.81 4.87
CA GLY A 19 -0.28 -3.18 4.70
C GLY A 19 -1.10 -3.90 3.63
N PHE A 20 -0.45 -4.74 2.84
CA PHE A 20 -1.10 -5.54 1.81
C PHE A 20 -0.46 -6.92 1.67
N LYS A 21 -1.19 -7.83 1.05
CA LYS A 21 -0.80 -9.20 0.76
C LYS A 21 -0.65 -9.43 -0.74
N PHE A 22 0.08 -10.49 -1.09
CA PHE A 22 0.12 -11.00 -2.45
C PHE A 22 -1.29 -11.21 -2.98
N GLY A 23 -1.57 -10.69 -4.18
CA GLY A 23 -2.89 -10.77 -4.81
C GLY A 23 -3.81 -9.59 -4.51
N ASP A 24 -3.53 -8.76 -3.50
CA ASP A 24 -4.33 -7.56 -3.24
C ASP A 24 -4.25 -6.58 -4.41
N VAL A 25 -5.36 -5.93 -4.72
CA VAL A 25 -5.39 -4.89 -5.76
C VAL A 25 -5.16 -3.53 -5.11
N LEU A 26 -4.16 -2.81 -5.59
CA LEU A 26 -3.79 -1.47 -5.11
C LEU A 26 -3.94 -0.49 -6.27
N HIS A 27 -4.78 0.53 -6.09
CA HIS A 27 -4.87 1.65 -7.02
C HIS A 27 -3.86 2.71 -6.61
N VAL A 28 -2.81 2.89 -7.41
CA VAL A 28 -1.81 3.95 -7.16
C VAL A 28 -2.42 5.31 -7.49
N LEU A 29 -2.42 6.21 -6.51
CA LEU A 29 -2.94 7.57 -6.60
C LEU A 29 -1.84 8.58 -6.90
N ASP A 30 -0.67 8.40 -6.27
CA ASP A 30 0.52 9.22 -6.47
C ASP A 30 1.77 8.35 -6.46
N CYS A 31 2.62 8.52 -7.46
CA CYS A 31 3.90 7.82 -7.63
C CYS A 31 5.08 8.79 -7.83
N GLY A 32 4.94 10.03 -7.37
CA GLY A 32 5.95 11.08 -7.53
C GLY A 32 7.21 10.87 -6.68
N ASP A 33 7.10 10.17 -5.55
CA ASP A 33 8.23 9.82 -4.69
C ASP A 33 8.83 8.45 -5.10
N GLU A 34 10.15 8.34 -5.02
CA GLU A 34 10.87 7.13 -5.45
C GLU A 34 10.79 5.98 -4.45
N GLU A 35 10.51 6.24 -3.18
CA GLU A 35 10.48 5.25 -2.11
C GLU A 35 9.05 4.90 -1.69
N TRP A 36 8.14 5.88 -1.66
CA TRP A 36 6.79 5.71 -1.11
C TRP A 36 5.69 6.26 -2.01
N TRP A 37 4.80 5.38 -2.47
CA TRP A 37 3.66 5.77 -3.28
C TRP A 37 2.40 5.89 -2.44
N GLN A 38 1.52 6.83 -2.80
CA GLN A 38 0.19 6.89 -2.21
C GLN A 38 -0.73 5.96 -3.02
N ALA A 39 -1.43 5.05 -2.33
CA ALA A 39 -2.31 4.08 -2.95
C ALA A 39 -3.57 3.83 -2.12
N CYS A 40 -4.60 3.34 -2.80
CA CYS A 40 -5.84 2.85 -2.21
C CYS A 40 -5.89 1.32 -2.37
N ARG A 41 -6.07 0.59 -1.27
CA ARG A 41 -6.36 -0.86 -1.33
C ARG A 41 -7.82 -1.05 -1.70
N VAL A 42 -8.05 -1.92 -2.68
CA VAL A 42 -9.37 -2.26 -3.18
C VAL A 42 -9.74 -3.66 -2.72
N SER A 43 -10.96 -3.81 -2.20
CA SER A 43 -11.51 -5.11 -1.82
C SER A 43 -11.67 -6.00 -3.07
N PRO A 44 -11.77 -7.33 -2.89
CA PRO A 44 -12.09 -8.23 -4.00
C PRO A 44 -13.43 -7.92 -4.68
N GLN A 45 -14.34 -7.18 -4.02
CA GLN A 45 -15.60 -6.73 -4.61
C GLN A 45 -15.46 -5.43 -5.43
N GLY A 46 -14.29 -4.78 -5.40
CA GLY A 46 -14.04 -3.52 -6.11
C GLY A 46 -14.28 -2.26 -5.27
N ASP A 47 -14.55 -2.40 -3.98
CA ASP A 47 -14.77 -1.26 -3.07
C ASP A 47 -13.43 -0.74 -2.52
N GLU A 48 -13.28 0.57 -2.42
CA GLU A 48 -12.11 1.20 -1.81
C GLU A 48 -12.12 0.97 -0.29
N GLU A 49 -11.11 0.29 0.25
CA GLU A 49 -11.03 -0.03 1.68
C GLU A 49 -10.19 0.97 2.48
N GLU A 50 -8.97 1.25 2.01
CA GLU A 50 -7.99 1.97 2.83
C GLU A 50 -6.99 2.73 1.94
N VAL A 51 -6.82 4.03 2.20
CA VAL A 51 -5.86 4.89 1.49
C VAL A 51 -4.66 5.17 2.39
N GLY A 52 -3.45 5.08 1.84
CA GLY A 52 -2.24 5.51 2.51
C GLY A 52 -0.98 5.18 1.71
N PHE A 53 0.14 5.04 2.39
CA PHE A 53 1.44 4.87 1.73
C PHE A 53 1.83 3.40 1.58
N ILE A 54 2.39 3.07 0.42
CA ILE A 54 2.96 1.77 0.09
C ILE A 54 4.39 1.95 -0.42
N PRO A 55 5.28 0.97 -0.23
CA PRO A 55 6.59 1.01 -0.86
C PRO A 55 6.45 0.99 -2.39
N SER A 56 7.18 1.88 -3.07
CA SER A 56 7.11 2.05 -4.52
C SER A 56 7.52 0.77 -5.28
N LYS A 57 8.59 0.12 -4.81
CA LYS A 57 9.16 -1.11 -5.35
C LYS A 57 9.94 -1.82 -4.24
N ARG A 58 9.73 -3.13 -4.13
CA ARG A 58 10.63 -4.03 -3.40
C ARG A 58 10.74 -5.35 -4.15
#